data_AF-A0AAW4KYW9-F1
#
_entry.id   AF-A0AAW4KYW9-F1
#
_cell.length_a   1.000
_cell.length_b   1.000
_cell.length_c   1.000
_cell.angle_alpha   90.00
_cell.angle_beta   90.00
_cell.angle_gamma   90.00
#
_symmetry.space_group_name_H-M   'P 1'
#
loop_
_entity.id
_entity.type
_entity.pdbx_description
1 polymer ?
#
loop_
_entity_poly.entity_id
_entity_poly.type
_entity_poly.pdbx_seq_one_letter_code
_entity_poly.pdbx_strand_id
1 'polypeptide(L)'
;PEAYVPSSDTFIEKDASINDHIEQMRLSATKALLERKDAIIVTTVSCIYGLGSPETYLKMVLHVDRGDKLDQRELLRRLASLQYT
;
A
#
# COMPACT_ATOMS: atom_id res chain seq x y z
N PRO A 1 -8.47 5.85 -21.13
CA PRO A 1 -7.27 6.35 -21.80
C PRO A 1 -6.31 7.03 -20.82
N GLU A 2 -5.10 6.49 -20.67
CA GLU A 2 -4.05 7.10 -19.88
C GLU A 2 -3.54 8.39 -20.54
N ALA A 3 -3.58 8.42 -21.88
CA ALA A 3 -3.30 9.60 -22.66
C ALA A 3 -4.19 9.66 -23.90
N TYR A 4 -4.44 10.87 -24.37
CA TYR A 4 -5.04 11.15 -25.68
C TYR A 4 -4.05 11.99 -26.48
N VAL A 5 -3.81 11.60 -27.73
CA VAL A 5 -2.90 12.30 -28.64
C VAL A 5 -3.73 13.03 -29.71
N PRO A 6 -3.94 14.35 -29.60
CA PRO A 6 -4.85 15.09 -30.48
C PRO A 6 -4.39 15.12 -31.94
N SER A 7 -3.08 15.09 -32.19
CA SER A 7 -2.52 15.15 -33.55
C SER A 7 -2.81 13.91 -34.40
N SER A 8 -3.07 12.77 -33.75
CA SER A 8 -3.35 11.49 -34.43
C SER A 8 -4.71 10.90 -34.03
N ASP A 9 -5.53 11.68 -33.32
CA ASP A 9 -6.81 11.26 -32.74
C ASP A 9 -6.74 9.88 -32.06
N THR A 10 -5.64 9.63 -31.35
CA THR A 10 -5.35 8.30 -30.79
C THR A 10 -5.55 8.29 -29.29
N PHE A 11 -6.31 7.31 -28.81
CA PHE A 11 -6.45 7.01 -27.39
C PHE A 11 -5.47 5.91 -27.02
N ILE A 12 -4.61 6.19 -26.03
CA ILE A 12 -3.66 5.22 -25.48
C ILE A 12 -4.26 4.68 -24.19
N GLU A 13 -4.52 3.38 -24.14
CA GLU A 13 -4.98 2.71 -22.93
C GLU A 13 -3.85 2.55 -21.92
N LYS A 14 -4.23 2.46 -20.65
CA LYS A 14 -3.27 2.22 -19.58
C LYS A 14 -2.89 0.74 -19.63
N ASP A 15 -1.63 0.47 -19.95
CA ASP A 15 -1.03 -0.83 -19.69
C ASP A 15 -0.08 -0.67 -18.50
N ALA A 16 -0.36 -1.39 -17.41
CA ALA A 16 0.45 -1.35 -16.21
C ALA A 16 0.59 -2.76 -15.64
N SER A 17 1.84 -3.20 -15.51
CA SER A 17 2.19 -4.41 -14.77
C SER A 17 2.75 -4.03 -13.41
N ILE A 18 2.19 -4.60 -12.36
CA ILE A 18 2.65 -4.40 -10.98
C ILE A 18 3.75 -5.43 -10.70
N ASN A 19 4.82 -4.97 -10.06
CA ASN A 19 5.88 -5.86 -9.57
C ASN A 19 5.68 -6.08 -8.07
N ASP A 20 5.28 -7.29 -7.68
CA ASP A 20 4.95 -7.63 -6.29
C ASP A 20 6.10 -7.38 -5.31
N HIS A 21 7.35 -7.57 -5.75
CA HIS A 21 8.52 -7.32 -4.91
C HIS A 21 8.71 -5.82 -4.64
N ILE A 22 8.43 -4.97 -5.63
CA ILE A 22 8.46 -3.50 -5.43
C ILE A 22 7.35 -3.07 -4.47
N GLU A 23 6.15 -3.61 -4.59
CA GLU A 23 5.05 -3.29 -3.65
C GLU A 23 5.37 -3.74 -2.22
N GLN A 24 5.95 -4.94 -2.07
CA GLN A 24 6.41 -5.42 -0.77
C GLN A 24 7.47 -4.49 -0.15
N MET A 25 8.41 -3.98 -0.95
CA MET A 25 9.39 -3.00 -0.48
C MET A 25 8.74 -1.66 -0.08
N ARG A 26 7.72 -1.19 -0.81
CA ARG A 26 6.97 0.03 -0.46
C ARG A 26 6.26 -0.13 0.88
N LEU A 27 5.58 -1.25 1.11
CA LEU A 27 4.95 -1.61 2.39
C LEU A 27 5.96 -1.66 3.55
N SER A 28 7.15 -2.21 3.30
CA SER A 28 8.22 -2.25 4.31
C SER A 28 8.72 -0.85 4.65
N ALA A 29 8.90 0.02 3.65
CA ALA A 29 9.37 1.39 3.84
C ALA A 29 8.38 2.24 4.65
N THR A 30 7.09 2.20 4.33
CA THR A 30 6.05 2.91 5.09
C THR A 30 5.94 2.40 6.51
N LYS A 31 6.01 1.08 6.72
CA LYS A 31 6.02 0.48 8.05
C LYS A 31 7.21 0.97 8.90
N ALA A 32 8.41 0.99 8.31
CA ALA A 32 9.61 1.44 9.01
C ALA A 32 9.51 2.90 9.49
N LEU A 33 8.93 3.80 8.70
CA LEU A 33 8.69 5.19 9.11
C LEU A 33 7.68 5.34 10.26
N LEU A 34 6.68 4.46 10.31
CA LEU A 34 5.62 4.53 11.34
C LEU A 34 6.07 3.92 12.67
N GLU A 35 6.90 2.88 12.63
CA GLU A 35 7.32 2.15 13.83
C GLU A 35 8.61 2.72 14.46
N ARG A 36 9.47 3.38 13.68
CA ARG A 36 10.82 3.76 14.10
C ARG A 36 11.19 5.17 13.68
N LYS A 37 11.90 5.88 14.56
CA LYS A 37 12.46 7.21 14.27
C LYS A 37 13.81 7.17 13.55
N ASP A 38 14.47 6.01 13.54
CA ASP A 38 15.80 5.76 12.97
C ASP A 38 15.70 5.01 11.63
N ALA A 39 14.90 5.53 10.70
CA ALA A 39 14.71 4.97 9.37
C ALA A 39 15.18 5.95 8.28
N ILE A 40 15.93 5.43 7.30
CA ILE A 40 16.33 6.16 6.09
C ILE A 40 15.75 5.41 4.89
N ILE A 41 15.01 6.12 4.02
CA ILE A 41 14.44 5.57 2.79
C ILE A 41 15.11 6.22 1.59
N VAL A 42 15.66 5.41 0.70
CA VAL A 42 16.08 5.83 -0.63
C VAL A 42 14.93 5.61 -1.58
N THR A 43 14.47 6.65 -2.26
CA THR A 43 13.28 6.61 -3.11
C THR A 43 13.46 7.44 -4.38
N THR A 44 12.63 7.17 -5.37
CA THR A 44 12.52 7.93 -6.61
C THR A 44 11.52 9.08 -6.44
N VAL A 45 11.20 9.80 -7.52
CA VAL A 45 10.07 10.76 -7.56
C VAL A 45 8.71 10.13 -7.18
N SER A 46 8.64 8.81 -6.99
CA SER A 46 7.43 8.14 -6.53
C SER A 46 6.92 8.63 -5.15
N CYS A 47 7.79 9.23 -4.32
CA CYS A 47 7.45 9.68 -2.98
C CYS A 47 6.55 10.91 -2.91
N ILE A 48 6.44 11.67 -4.00
CA ILE A 48 5.56 12.85 -4.10
C ILE A 48 4.19 12.50 -4.69
N TYR A 49 4.02 11.30 -5.23
CA TYR A 49 2.70 10.83 -5.65
C TYR A 49 1.92 10.35 -4.43
N GLY A 50 0.65 10.75 -4.36
CA GLY A 50 -0.21 10.56 -3.20
C GLY A 50 -0.22 9.13 -2.69
N LEU A 51 0.48 8.89 -1.58
CA LEU A 51 0.11 7.83 -0.67
C LEU A 51 -1.18 8.29 0.02
N GLY A 52 -2.17 7.41 0.16
CA GLY A 52 -3.39 7.70 0.92
C GLY A 52 -3.07 8.21 2.33
N SER A 53 -4.06 8.74 3.04
CA SER A 53 -3.81 9.36 4.35
C SER A 53 -3.07 8.40 5.31
N PRO A 54 -2.10 8.88 6.11
CA PRO A 54 -1.41 8.05 7.10
C PRO A 54 -2.38 7.33 8.05
N GLU A 55 -3.50 7.99 8.38
CA GLU A 55 -4.58 7.44 9.19
C GLU A 55 -5.26 6.24 8.53
N THR A 56 -5.46 6.27 7.20
CA THR A 56 -5.96 5.13 6.43
C THR A 56 -4.97 3.97 6.47
N TYR A 57 -3.66 4.24 6.40
CA TYR A 57 -2.64 3.21 6.46
C TYR A 57 -2.58 2.53 7.84
N LEU A 58 -2.66 3.31 8.93
CA LEU A 58 -2.71 2.77 10.29
C LEU A 58 -3.93 1.88 10.52
N LYS A 59 -5.08 2.18 9.89
CA LYS A 59 -6.27 1.32 9.93
C LYS A 59 -6.07 -0.02 9.22
N MET A 60 -5.10 -0.09 8.30
CA MET A 60 -4.72 -1.33 7.63
C MET A 60 -3.79 -2.22 8.46
N VAL A 61 -3.33 -1.74 9.62
CA VAL A 61 -2.49 -2.52 10.54
C VAL A 61 -3.37 -3.29 11.52
N LEU A 62 -3.18 -4.61 11.56
CA LEU A 62 -3.77 -5.48 12.56
C LEU A 62 -2.75 -5.69 13.69
N HIS A 63 -3.00 -5.04 14.84
CA HIS A 63 -2.19 -5.25 16.04
C HIS A 63 -2.70 -6.47 16.81
N VAL A 64 -1.79 -7.36 17.21
CA VAL A 64 -2.07 -8.57 18.00
C VAL A 64 -0.95 -8.75 19.02
N ASP A 65 -1.29 -8.88 20.29
CA ASP A 65 -0.34 -9.14 21.38
C ASP A 65 -0.65 -10.45 22.12
N ARG A 66 0.36 -11.01 22.80
CA ARG A 66 0.23 -12.23 23.60
C ARG A 66 -0.67 -11.96 24.80
N GLY A 67 -1.79 -12.67 24.86
CA GLY A 67 -2.78 -12.55 25.92
C GLY A 67 -4.10 -11.91 25.46
N ASP A 68 -4.15 -11.40 24.23
CA ASP A 68 -5.37 -10.87 23.64
C ASP A 68 -6.45 -11.96 23.49
N LYS A 69 -7.67 -11.64 23.92
CA LYS A 69 -8.86 -12.46 23.66
C LYS A 69 -9.48 -12.03 22.34
N LEU A 70 -8.98 -12.58 21.24
CA LEU A 70 -9.48 -12.32 19.89
C LEU A 70 -10.42 -13.45 19.44
N ASP A 71 -11.59 -13.10 18.91
CA ASP A 71 -12.44 -14.08 18.23
C ASP A 71 -11.84 -14.43 16.85
N GLN A 72 -11.68 -15.72 16.59
CA GLN A 72 -11.08 -16.23 15.35
C GLN A 72 -11.85 -15.75 14.11
N ARG A 73 -13.19 -15.70 14.19
CA ARG A 73 -14.02 -15.26 13.05
C ARG A 73 -13.88 -13.77 12.77
N GLU A 74 -13.77 -12.97 13.82
CA GLU A 74 -13.50 -11.54 13.70
C GLU A 74 -12.12 -11.28 13.07
N LEU A 75 -11.11 -12.03 13.51
CA LEU A 75 -9.75 -11.96 12.95
C LEU A 75 -9.73 -12.26 11.45
N LEU A 76 -10.38 -13.35 11.03
CA LEU A 76 -10.45 -13.75 9.62
C LEU A 76 -11.19 -12.72 8.76
N ARG A 77 -12.30 -12.15 9.26
CA ARG A 77 -13.01 -11.06 8.55
C ARG A 77 -12.13 -9.82 8.40
N ARG A 78 -11.36 -9.50 9.44
CA ARG A 78 -10.46 -8.35 9.41
C ARG A 78 -9.30 -8.57 8.43
N LEU A 79 -8.70 -9.76 8.40
CA LEU A 79 -7.70 -10.13 7.40
C LEU A 79 -8.24 -10.07 5.96
N ALA A 80 -9.47 -10.56 5.73
CA ALA A 80 -10.13 -10.45 4.43
C ALA A 80 -10.38 -8.98 4.02
N SER A 81 -10.75 -8.11 4.97
CA SER A 81 -10.91 -6.67 4.71
C SER A 81 -9.58 -5.96 4.36
N LEU A 82 -8.47 -6.56 4.80
CA LEU A 82 -7.10 -6.12 4.49
C LEU A 82 -6.54 -6.76 3.21
N GLN A 83 -7.41 -7.42 2.42
CA GLN A 83 -7.05 -8.07 1.14
C GLN A 83 -6.04 -9.22 1.28
N TYR A 84 -5.89 -9.81 2.46
CA TYR A 84 -5.16 -11.07 2.61
C TYR A 84 -6.05 -12.21 2.08
N THR A 85 -5.48 -13.05 1.22
CA THR A 85 -6.14 -14.20 0.59
C THR A 85 -5.69 -15.50 1.24
#